data_AF-A0A399R7W4-F1
#
_entry.id   AF-A0A399R7W4-F1
#
_cell.length_a   1.000
_cell.length_b   1.000
_cell.length_c   1.000
_cell.angle_alpha   90.00
_cell.angle_beta   90.00
_cell.angle_gamma   90.00
#
_symmetry.space_group_name_H-M   'P 1'
#
loop_
_entity.id
_entity.type
_entity.pdbx_description
1 polymer ?
#
loop_
_entity_poly.entity_id
_entity_poly.type
_entity_poly.pdbx_seq_one_letter_code
_entity_poly.pdbx_strand_id
1 'polypeptide(L)'
;MKPNVPKSGFFSRIIIAAALSLMAACSPQSAEPESTAEQGGAPANQVNGAVDAPVADSTAKTSERQADSEPVETVDAADLRPAEALSELALTDGDWFMNSGEAMFGPPESEAVFTIGCEPQAGEVVMTRSIDVTSARVRLGLFTDSQMASGYWRDAGDVMPIAIARLTADEPGLEDIVYSERFAIAAEGHPLLVLPVNEAVRAVIDECVA
;
A
#
# COMPACT_ATOMS: atom_id res chain seq x y z
N MET A 1 30.42 -22.44 -50.43
CA MET A 1 31.39 -21.57 -49.75
C MET A 1 31.13 -20.13 -50.19
N LYS A 2 30.66 -19.29 -49.27
CA LYS A 2 30.35 -17.86 -49.49
C LYS A 2 31.04 -17.05 -48.39
N PRO A 3 31.62 -15.89 -48.70
CA PRO A 3 32.59 -15.22 -47.85
C PRO A 3 31.95 -14.50 -46.66
N ASN A 4 32.72 -14.52 -45.59
CA ASN A 4 32.51 -13.90 -44.29
C ASN A 4 32.91 -12.42 -44.37
N VAL A 5 32.11 -11.51 -43.83
CA VAL A 5 32.53 -10.11 -43.57
C VAL A 5 32.07 -9.70 -42.18
N PRO A 6 32.99 -9.38 -41.25
CA PRO A 6 32.64 -8.83 -39.95
C PRO A 6 32.44 -7.32 -40.06
N LYS A 7 31.43 -6.76 -39.39
CA LYS A 7 31.31 -5.32 -39.16
C LYS A 7 31.54 -5.02 -37.69
N SER A 8 32.76 -4.59 -37.41
CA SER A 8 33.23 -3.92 -36.20
C SER A 8 32.96 -2.41 -36.25
N GLY A 9 32.74 -1.81 -35.09
CA GLY A 9 32.77 -0.35 -34.85
C GLY A 9 31.37 0.28 -34.81
N PHE A 10 30.97 1.07 -33.82
CA PHE A 10 31.73 2.13 -33.16
C PHE A 10 31.30 2.27 -31.70
N PHE A 11 32.29 2.28 -30.79
CA PHE A 11 32.17 2.84 -29.45
C PHE A 11 31.97 4.36 -29.58
N SER A 12 30.82 4.88 -29.16
CA SER A 12 30.65 6.31 -28.92
C SER A 12 30.53 6.53 -27.42
N ARG A 13 31.68 6.73 -26.78
CA ARG A 13 31.78 7.31 -25.43
C ARG A 13 31.50 8.80 -25.55
N ILE A 14 30.30 9.21 -25.17
CA ILE A 14 30.02 10.63 -24.92
C ILE A 14 30.24 10.87 -23.43
N ILE A 15 31.39 11.46 -23.13
CA ILE A 15 31.69 12.10 -21.85
C ILE A 15 31.03 13.47 -21.90
N ILE A 16 30.03 13.74 -21.07
CA ILE A 16 29.56 15.11 -20.81
C ILE A 16 29.96 15.47 -19.39
N ALA A 17 30.86 16.46 -19.34
CA ALA A 17 31.40 17.07 -18.15
C ALA A 17 30.35 17.95 -17.43
N ALA A 18 30.57 18.07 -16.13
CA ALA A 18 29.78 18.74 -15.12
C ALA A 18 29.42 20.20 -15.42
N ALA A 19 28.27 20.61 -14.90
CA ALA A 19 27.98 21.99 -14.51
C ALA A 19 27.49 22.01 -13.05
N LEU A 20 28.37 22.43 -12.15
CA LEU A 20 28.06 22.85 -10.78
C LEU A 20 27.16 24.09 -10.84
N SER A 21 25.98 24.03 -10.22
CA SER A 21 25.22 25.21 -9.84
C SER A 21 24.96 25.18 -8.34
N LEU A 22 25.74 25.99 -7.62
CA LEU A 22 25.49 26.42 -6.25
C LEU A 22 24.30 27.39 -6.25
N MET A 23 23.26 27.11 -5.46
CA MET A 23 22.33 28.13 -4.98
C MET A 23 21.88 27.82 -3.54
N ALA A 24 22.40 28.65 -2.64
CA ALA A 24 21.75 29.27 -1.48
C ALA A 24 20.84 28.44 -0.56
N ALA A 25 21.30 28.37 0.68
CA ALA A 25 20.51 28.12 1.88
C ALA A 25 19.37 29.12 2.06
N CYS A 26 18.18 28.63 2.38
CA CYS A 26 17.14 29.38 3.08
C CYS A 26 16.55 28.48 4.16
N SER A 27 16.85 28.82 5.40
CA SER A 27 16.34 28.20 6.62
C SER A 27 14.80 28.30 6.70
N PRO A 28 14.08 27.25 7.14
CA PRO A 28 12.73 27.42 7.64
C PRO A 28 12.78 27.95 9.08
N GLN A 29 12.06 29.05 9.26
CA GLN A 29 11.81 29.71 10.52
C GLN A 29 10.95 28.82 11.43
N SER A 30 11.49 28.44 12.60
CA SER A 30 10.74 27.79 13.67
C SER A 30 9.62 28.70 14.15
N ALA A 31 8.38 28.21 14.09
CA ALA A 31 7.26 28.76 14.81
C ALA A 31 7.25 28.16 16.22
N GLU A 32 7.51 29.00 17.22
CA GLU A 32 7.13 28.74 18.61
C GLU A 32 5.60 28.87 18.74
N PRO A 33 4.90 27.89 19.33
CA PRO A 33 3.64 28.16 19.99
C PRO A 33 3.89 28.59 21.43
N GLU A 34 3.63 29.88 21.69
CA GLU A 34 3.47 30.41 23.03
C GLU A 34 2.42 29.60 23.82
N SER A 35 2.87 29.10 24.96
CA SER A 35 2.04 28.67 26.08
C SER A 35 1.20 29.85 26.57
N THR A 36 -0.12 29.71 26.55
CA THR A 36 -0.98 30.40 27.52
C THR A 36 -1.81 29.36 28.25
N ALA A 37 -1.34 29.02 29.45
CA ALA A 37 -2.18 28.46 30.48
C ALA A 37 -3.08 29.55 31.06
N GLU A 38 -4.19 29.07 31.63
CA GLU A 38 -4.82 29.54 32.86
C GLU A 38 -6.15 30.29 32.77
N GLN A 39 -7.00 29.92 33.74
CA GLN A 39 -8.27 30.52 34.19
C GLN A 39 -9.52 30.02 33.44
N GLY A 40 -10.49 29.38 34.07
CA GLY A 40 -10.81 29.24 35.48
C GLY A 40 -12.34 29.16 35.61
N GLY A 41 -12.84 28.40 36.58
CA GLY A 41 -14.22 28.54 37.08
C GLY A 41 -15.19 27.40 36.74
N ALA A 42 -15.36 26.48 37.69
CA ALA A 42 -16.69 25.98 38.06
C ALA A 42 -17.22 26.89 39.21
N PRO A 43 -18.47 26.78 39.73
CA PRO A 43 -19.58 25.88 39.40
C PRO A 43 -21.00 26.54 39.36
N ALA A 44 -22.01 25.71 39.03
CA ALA A 44 -23.41 25.70 39.52
C ALA A 44 -24.35 26.92 39.33
N ASN A 45 -25.54 26.72 38.72
CA ASN A 45 -26.81 26.71 39.49
C ASN A 45 -28.06 26.24 38.71
N GLN A 46 -28.89 25.48 39.44
CA GLN A 46 -30.35 25.25 39.43
C GLN A 46 -31.27 25.96 38.40
N VAL A 47 -32.36 25.31 37.97
CA VAL A 47 -33.71 25.35 38.62
C VAL A 47 -34.71 24.49 37.80
N ASN A 48 -35.62 23.84 38.54
CA ASN A 48 -36.72 22.95 38.15
C ASN A 48 -37.77 23.54 37.18
N GLY A 49 -38.47 22.65 36.48
CA GLY A 49 -39.77 22.94 35.86
C GLY A 49 -40.41 21.70 35.24
N ALA A 50 -41.19 20.96 36.03
CA ALA A 50 -42.08 19.91 35.54
C ALA A 50 -43.39 20.55 35.08
N VAL A 51 -43.86 20.28 33.85
CA VAL A 51 -45.29 20.36 33.50
C VAL A 51 -45.61 19.43 32.32
N ASP A 52 -46.60 18.58 32.56
CA ASP A 52 -47.57 17.93 31.68
C ASP A 52 -47.18 17.25 30.35
N ALA A 53 -47.58 15.97 30.30
CA ALA A 53 -47.78 15.19 29.09
C ALA A 53 -48.98 15.73 28.28
N PRO A 54 -49.00 15.44 26.96
CA PRO A 54 -50.14 14.65 26.52
C PRO A 54 -49.75 13.48 25.60
N VAL A 55 -50.57 12.45 25.76
CA VAL A 55 -50.65 11.19 25.03
C VAL A 55 -50.67 11.42 23.52
N ALA A 56 -49.73 10.78 22.81
CA ALA A 56 -49.87 10.49 21.40
C ALA A 56 -49.51 9.02 21.17
N ASP A 57 -50.56 8.25 21.01
CA ASP A 57 -50.62 6.90 20.47
C ASP A 57 -49.75 6.82 19.19
N SER A 58 -48.71 6.00 19.24
CA SER A 58 -47.97 5.60 18.06
C SER A 58 -47.77 4.11 18.15
N THR A 59 -48.76 3.39 17.63
CA THR A 59 -48.63 2.06 17.03
C THR A 59 -47.21 1.88 16.47
N ALA A 60 -46.37 1.18 17.23
CA ALA A 60 -45.09 0.69 16.78
C ALA A 60 -45.37 -0.35 15.70
N LYS A 61 -45.43 0.12 14.45
CA LYS A 61 -45.24 -0.75 13.30
C LYS A 61 -43.75 -1.07 13.31
N THR A 62 -43.41 -2.20 13.92
CA THR A 62 -42.17 -2.93 13.67
C THR A 62 -42.11 -3.19 12.17
N SER A 63 -41.56 -2.22 11.46
CA SER A 63 -41.05 -2.42 10.12
C SER A 63 -39.69 -3.06 10.36
N GLU A 64 -39.68 -4.39 10.39
CA GLU A 64 -38.49 -5.17 10.06
C GLU A 64 -38.03 -4.66 8.69
N ARG A 65 -37.18 -3.64 8.71
CA ARG A 65 -36.36 -3.25 7.58
C ARG A 65 -35.36 -4.38 7.47
N GLN A 66 -35.80 -5.43 6.80
CA GLN A 66 -34.99 -6.50 6.26
C GLN A 66 -33.82 -5.79 5.57
N ALA A 67 -32.69 -5.76 6.28
CA ALA A 67 -31.45 -5.32 5.71
C ALA A 67 -31.24 -6.24 4.52
N ASP A 68 -31.30 -5.64 3.33
CA ASP A 68 -30.82 -6.24 2.11
C ASP A 68 -29.32 -6.42 2.33
N SER A 69 -28.97 -7.56 2.93
CA SER A 69 -27.58 -7.97 3.11
C SER A 69 -27.09 -8.30 1.71
N GLU A 70 -26.54 -7.31 1.01
CA GLU A 70 -25.75 -7.59 -0.18
C GLU A 70 -24.77 -8.72 0.16
N PRO A 71 -24.67 -9.77 -0.67
CA PRO A 71 -23.76 -10.86 -0.40
C PRO A 71 -22.36 -10.29 -0.17
N VAL A 72 -21.80 -10.54 1.02
CA VAL A 72 -20.40 -10.24 1.32
C VAL A 72 -19.59 -11.11 0.37
N GLU A 73 -19.16 -10.52 -0.73
CA GLU A 73 -18.30 -11.17 -1.71
C GLU A 73 -16.96 -11.44 -1.02
N THR A 74 -16.79 -12.69 -0.57
CA THR A 74 -15.50 -13.18 -0.08
C THR A 74 -14.51 -13.08 -1.23
N VAL A 75 -13.47 -12.26 -1.03
CA VAL A 75 -12.42 -12.08 -2.03
C VAL A 75 -11.59 -13.34 -2.05
N ASP A 76 -11.74 -14.15 -3.10
CA ASP A 76 -10.84 -15.26 -3.36
C ASP A 76 -9.92 -14.87 -4.51
N ALA A 77 -8.63 -14.69 -4.22
CA ALA A 77 -7.62 -14.41 -5.23
C ALA A 77 -7.02 -15.69 -5.85
N ALA A 78 -7.54 -16.88 -5.56
CA ALA A 78 -7.02 -18.13 -6.10
C ALA A 78 -7.00 -18.17 -7.63
N ASP A 79 -7.92 -17.47 -8.30
CA ASP A 79 -7.96 -17.37 -9.76
C ASP A 79 -6.88 -16.44 -10.34
N LEU A 80 -6.24 -15.60 -9.50
CA LEU A 80 -5.10 -14.76 -9.88
C LEU A 80 -3.75 -15.48 -9.67
N ARG A 81 -3.75 -16.70 -9.15
CA ARG A 81 -2.52 -17.45 -8.87
C ARG A 81 -1.74 -17.70 -10.17
N PRO A 82 -0.40 -17.55 -10.16
CA PRO A 82 0.42 -17.90 -11.31
C PRO A 82 0.25 -19.38 -11.70
N ALA A 83 0.22 -19.67 -13.00
CA ALA A 83 0.05 -21.03 -13.51
C ALA A 83 1.28 -21.93 -13.27
N GLU A 84 2.46 -21.32 -13.15
CA GLU A 84 3.74 -21.97 -12.91
C GLU A 84 4.19 -21.74 -11.46
N ALA A 85 5.12 -22.57 -10.98
CA ALA A 85 5.69 -22.37 -9.64
C ALA A 85 6.50 -21.07 -9.57
N LEU A 86 6.50 -20.37 -8.43
CA LEU A 86 7.21 -19.08 -8.30
C LEU A 86 8.70 -19.19 -8.63
N SER A 87 9.33 -20.32 -8.29
CA SER A 87 10.74 -20.61 -8.60
C SER A 87 11.04 -20.61 -10.10
N GLU A 88 10.05 -20.92 -10.94
CA GLU A 88 10.18 -21.00 -12.41
C GLU A 88 9.95 -19.65 -13.10
N LEU A 89 9.29 -18.72 -12.40
CA LEU A 89 9.03 -17.38 -12.91
C LEU A 89 10.29 -16.50 -12.86
N ALA A 90 10.47 -15.68 -13.88
CA ALA A 90 11.49 -14.64 -13.89
C ALA A 90 11.14 -13.55 -12.87
N LEU A 91 12.16 -13.02 -12.17
CA LEU A 91 12.00 -11.87 -11.29
C LEU A 91 11.64 -10.64 -12.12
N THR A 92 10.83 -9.77 -11.55
CA THR A 92 10.62 -8.42 -12.08
C THR A 92 11.92 -7.63 -11.98
N ASP A 93 12.26 -6.88 -13.03
CA ASP A 93 13.44 -6.02 -13.03
C ASP A 93 13.31 -4.90 -11.99
N GLY A 94 14.31 -4.78 -11.12
CA GLY A 94 14.38 -3.73 -10.10
C GLY A 94 15.19 -4.17 -8.88
N ASP A 95 15.44 -3.21 -8.00
CA ASP A 95 16.14 -3.42 -6.74
C ASP A 95 15.31 -2.84 -5.59
N TRP A 96 15.51 -3.41 -4.40
CA TRP A 96 14.92 -2.93 -3.17
C TRP A 96 15.78 -1.82 -2.53
N PHE A 97 15.11 -0.80 -2.01
CA PHE A 97 15.71 0.22 -1.16
C PHE A 97 14.74 0.64 -0.06
N MET A 98 15.27 1.15 1.05
CA MET A 98 14.45 1.63 2.18
C MET A 98 14.26 3.14 2.10
N ASN A 99 13.06 3.61 2.41
CA ASN A 99 12.75 5.02 2.56
C ASN A 99 11.66 5.22 3.63
N SER A 100 11.92 6.04 4.64
CA SER A 100 10.93 6.37 5.69
C SER A 100 10.23 5.17 6.35
N GLY A 101 10.93 4.03 6.48
CA GLY A 101 10.36 2.79 7.07
C GLY A 101 9.65 1.87 6.08
N GLU A 102 9.54 2.27 4.81
CA GLU A 102 8.96 1.46 3.74
C GLU A 102 10.06 0.82 2.89
N ALA A 103 9.81 -0.41 2.43
CA ALA A 103 10.60 -1.05 1.40
C ALA A 103 10.01 -0.68 0.03
N MET A 104 10.84 -0.09 -0.83
CA MET A 104 10.48 0.38 -2.16
C MET A 104 11.21 -0.46 -3.20
N PHE A 105 10.49 -0.89 -4.24
CA PHE A 105 11.03 -1.69 -5.34
C PHE A 105 10.87 -0.96 -6.66
N GLY A 106 11.95 -0.85 -7.43
CA GLY A 106 11.91 -0.29 -8.77
C GLY A 106 13.27 -0.21 -9.45
N PRO A 107 13.31 0.33 -10.68
CA PRO A 107 14.55 0.61 -11.37
C PRO A 107 15.40 1.63 -10.59
N PRO A 108 16.74 1.54 -10.67
CA PRO A 108 17.61 2.55 -10.06
C PRO A 108 17.33 3.95 -10.64
N GLU A 109 17.38 4.97 -9.79
CA GLU A 109 17.14 6.38 -10.17
C GLU A 109 15.75 6.65 -10.76
N SER A 110 14.75 5.82 -10.46
CA SER A 110 13.38 5.96 -10.93
C SER A 110 12.36 5.93 -9.79
N GLU A 111 11.09 6.09 -10.14
CA GLU A 111 9.97 5.90 -9.21
C GLU A 111 9.80 4.41 -8.89
N ALA A 112 9.41 4.10 -7.66
CA ALA A 112 9.10 2.73 -7.29
C ALA A 112 7.86 2.25 -8.04
N VAL A 113 7.91 1.01 -8.51
CA VAL A 113 6.75 0.33 -9.12
C VAL A 113 5.91 -0.40 -8.08
N PHE A 114 6.48 -0.68 -6.91
CA PHE A 114 5.84 -1.29 -5.77
C PHE A 114 6.46 -0.80 -4.47
N THR A 115 5.65 -0.55 -3.45
CA THR A 115 6.11 -0.32 -2.08
C THR A 115 5.37 -1.21 -1.11
N ILE A 116 6.04 -1.56 -0.01
CA ILE A 116 5.45 -2.27 1.12
C ILE A 116 5.95 -1.62 2.42
N GLY A 117 5.02 -1.33 3.32
CA GLY A 117 5.28 -0.70 4.60
C GLY A 117 4.37 -1.28 5.68
N CYS A 118 4.72 -1.00 6.93
CA CYS A 118 3.88 -1.33 8.06
C CYS A 118 3.18 -0.08 8.59
N GLU A 119 1.89 -0.19 8.92
CA GLU A 119 1.17 0.78 9.74
C GLU A 119 0.87 0.14 11.11
N PRO A 120 1.77 0.29 12.10
CA PRO A 120 1.67 -0.43 13.37
C PRO A 120 0.42 -0.07 14.17
N GLN A 121 -0.10 1.14 14.01
CA GLN A 121 -1.31 1.57 14.73
C GLN A 121 -2.57 0.86 14.23
N ALA A 122 -2.59 0.49 12.95
CA ALA A 122 -3.68 -0.24 12.33
C ALA A 122 -3.47 -1.76 12.35
N GLY A 123 -2.23 -2.23 12.57
CA GLY A 123 -1.87 -3.63 12.43
C GLY A 123 -2.01 -4.10 10.97
N GLU A 124 -1.66 -3.22 10.04
CA GLU A 124 -1.85 -3.44 8.61
C GLU A 124 -0.53 -3.29 7.85
N VAL A 125 -0.31 -4.20 6.90
CA VAL A 125 0.67 -4.02 5.85
C VAL A 125 0.04 -3.17 4.75
N VAL A 126 0.66 -2.04 4.46
CA VAL A 126 0.25 -1.11 3.41
C VAL A 126 1.13 -1.33 2.20
N MET A 127 0.51 -1.52 1.04
CA MET A 127 1.21 -1.69 -0.22
C MET A 127 0.76 -0.62 -1.21
N THR A 128 1.69 -0.12 -2.01
CA THR A 128 1.36 0.69 -3.18
C THR A 128 1.91 0.08 -4.45
N ARG A 129 1.26 0.38 -5.57
CA ARG A 129 1.66 -0.13 -6.87
C ARG A 129 1.32 0.87 -7.98
N SER A 130 2.25 1.10 -8.90
CA SER A 130 2.08 2.02 -10.03
C SER A 130 1.22 1.39 -11.13
N ILE A 131 -0.09 1.35 -10.92
CA ILE A 131 -1.12 0.85 -11.84
C ILE A 131 -2.35 1.76 -11.81
N ASP A 132 -3.10 1.75 -12.91
CA ASP A 132 -4.35 2.50 -13.03
C ASP A 132 -5.52 1.69 -12.49
N VAL A 133 -6.25 2.25 -11.52
CA VAL A 133 -7.44 1.64 -10.92
C VAL A 133 -8.67 2.31 -11.52
N THR A 134 -9.02 1.87 -12.73
CA THR A 134 -10.16 2.42 -13.50
C THR A 134 -11.54 2.01 -12.96
N SER A 135 -11.60 0.94 -12.17
CA SER A 135 -12.78 0.48 -11.43
C SER A 135 -12.71 0.92 -9.97
N ALA A 136 -13.82 0.85 -9.23
CA ALA A 136 -13.84 1.22 -7.80
C ALA A 136 -12.83 0.41 -6.94
N ARG A 137 -12.50 -0.81 -7.38
CA ARG A 137 -11.48 -1.70 -6.79
C ARG A 137 -10.98 -2.69 -7.84
N VAL A 138 -9.74 -3.17 -7.68
CA VAL A 138 -9.12 -4.24 -8.47
C VAL A 138 -8.70 -5.35 -7.52
N ARG A 139 -8.94 -6.63 -7.84
CA ARG A 139 -8.58 -7.74 -6.96
C ARG A 139 -7.05 -7.84 -6.80
N LEU A 140 -6.63 -8.00 -5.56
CA LEU A 140 -5.24 -8.25 -5.16
C LEU A 140 -5.10 -9.73 -4.80
N GLY A 141 -4.02 -10.35 -5.30
CA GLY A 141 -3.51 -11.61 -4.77
C GLY A 141 -2.05 -11.46 -4.38
N LEU A 142 -1.70 -11.97 -3.19
CA LEU A 142 -0.32 -12.10 -2.72
C LEU A 142 -0.04 -13.59 -2.59
N PHE A 143 1.04 -14.05 -3.21
CA PHE A 143 1.37 -15.47 -3.29
C PHE A 143 2.79 -15.72 -2.82
N THR A 144 2.93 -16.66 -1.91
CA THR A 144 4.19 -17.34 -1.60
C THR A 144 4.13 -18.77 -2.14
N ASP A 145 5.16 -19.58 -1.90
CA ASP A 145 5.14 -20.98 -2.32
C ASP A 145 4.10 -21.81 -1.56
N SER A 146 3.72 -21.39 -0.34
CA SER A 146 2.90 -22.19 0.56
C SER A 146 1.55 -21.55 0.92
N GLN A 147 1.43 -20.23 0.86
CA GLN A 147 0.26 -19.47 1.30
C GLN A 147 -0.18 -18.43 0.26
N MET A 148 -1.37 -17.85 0.49
CA MET A 148 -1.84 -16.71 -0.27
C MET A 148 -2.75 -15.82 0.57
N ALA A 149 -2.62 -14.51 0.36
CA ALA A 149 -3.52 -13.50 0.90
C ALA A 149 -4.31 -12.85 -0.23
N SER A 150 -5.52 -12.39 0.08
CA SER A 150 -6.44 -11.79 -0.89
C SER A 150 -6.90 -10.43 -0.40
N GLY A 151 -7.13 -9.49 -1.32
CA GLY A 151 -7.62 -8.17 -0.95
C GLY A 151 -8.03 -7.34 -2.16
N TYR A 152 -7.99 -6.01 -1.99
CA TYR A 152 -8.29 -5.09 -3.06
C TYR A 152 -7.27 -3.96 -3.16
N TRP A 153 -6.82 -3.73 -4.38
CA TRP A 153 -6.25 -2.47 -4.83
C TRP A 153 -7.35 -1.42 -4.98
N ARG A 154 -7.10 -0.22 -4.49
CA ARG A 154 -7.97 0.96 -4.60
C ARG A 154 -7.17 2.12 -5.16
N ASP A 155 -7.85 3.06 -5.80
CA ASP A 155 -7.23 4.31 -6.21
C ASP A 155 -6.70 5.08 -4.99
N ALA A 156 -5.44 5.51 -5.03
CA ALA A 156 -4.80 6.32 -4.01
C ALA A 156 -5.10 7.82 -4.16
N GLY A 157 -5.69 8.25 -5.28
CA GLY A 157 -6.14 9.62 -5.54
C GLY A 157 -5.23 10.46 -6.45
N ASP A 158 -5.29 11.78 -6.28
CA ASP A 158 -5.11 12.77 -7.36
C ASP A 158 -3.68 13.06 -7.88
N VAL A 159 -2.68 12.20 -7.65
CA VAL A 159 -1.34 12.42 -8.24
C VAL A 159 -0.73 11.10 -8.71
N MET A 160 -0.81 10.87 -10.04
CA MET A 160 -0.36 9.67 -10.77
C MET A 160 -1.17 8.40 -10.48
N PRO A 161 -1.36 7.50 -11.47
CA PRO A 161 -2.09 6.26 -11.26
C PRO A 161 -1.31 5.35 -10.30
N ILE A 162 -1.68 5.44 -9.02
CA ILE A 162 -1.15 4.63 -7.93
C ILE A 162 -2.31 3.91 -7.28
N ALA A 163 -2.19 2.60 -7.19
CA ALA A 163 -3.07 1.78 -6.39
C ALA A 163 -2.52 1.63 -4.97
N ILE A 164 -3.40 1.62 -3.98
CA ILE A 164 -3.11 1.29 -2.59
C ILE A 164 -3.90 0.05 -2.17
N ALA A 165 -3.24 -0.84 -1.44
CA ALA A 165 -3.85 -1.98 -0.78
C ALA A 165 -3.44 -2.03 0.68
N ARG A 166 -4.31 -2.62 1.50
CA ARG A 166 -4.09 -2.86 2.92
C ARG A 166 -4.47 -4.31 3.22
N LEU A 167 -3.59 -5.01 3.91
CA LEU A 167 -3.83 -6.36 4.42
C LEU A 167 -3.58 -6.33 5.92
N THR A 168 -4.41 -6.99 6.71
CA THR A 168 -4.17 -7.13 8.15
C THR A 168 -2.95 -8.03 8.36
N ALA A 169 -2.17 -7.77 9.40
CA ALA A 169 -0.91 -8.48 9.67
C ALA A 169 -1.09 -10.00 9.86
N ASP A 170 -2.31 -10.47 10.17
CA ASP A 170 -2.66 -11.88 10.33
C ASP A 170 -3.09 -12.58 9.03
N GLU A 171 -3.10 -11.88 7.89
CA GLU A 171 -3.43 -12.49 6.60
C GLU A 171 -2.48 -13.64 6.23
N PRO A 172 -3.00 -14.82 5.84
CA PRO A 172 -2.19 -15.98 5.53
C PRO A 172 -1.26 -15.68 4.36
N GLY A 173 0.05 -15.70 4.61
CA GLY A 173 1.08 -15.46 3.60
C GLY A 173 1.90 -14.21 3.80
N LEU A 174 1.49 -13.26 4.64
CA LEU A 174 2.36 -12.14 5.02
C LEU A 174 3.57 -12.64 5.81
N GLU A 175 3.36 -13.42 6.87
CA GLU A 175 4.45 -14.03 7.64
C GLU A 175 5.33 -14.96 6.77
N ASP A 176 4.71 -15.68 5.84
CA ASP A 176 5.42 -16.62 4.95
C ASP A 176 6.41 -15.92 3.99
N ILE A 177 6.23 -14.62 3.72
CA ILE A 177 7.18 -13.84 2.93
C ILE A 177 8.57 -13.84 3.57
N VAL A 178 8.67 -13.75 4.90
CA VAL A 178 9.97 -13.64 5.60
C VAL A 178 10.87 -14.86 5.31
N TYR A 179 10.23 -16.03 5.16
CA TYR A 179 10.89 -17.32 4.92
C TYR A 179 11.02 -17.69 3.45
N SER A 180 10.42 -16.90 2.56
CA SER A 180 10.43 -17.15 1.12
C SER A 180 11.67 -16.56 0.45
N GLU A 181 12.09 -17.12 -0.69
CA GLU A 181 13.11 -16.50 -1.55
C GLU A 181 12.52 -15.37 -2.41
N ARG A 182 11.24 -15.50 -2.75
CA ARG A 182 10.47 -14.59 -3.60
C ARG A 182 8.98 -14.73 -3.29
N PHE A 183 8.22 -13.72 -3.66
CA PHE A 183 6.77 -13.74 -3.59
C PHE A 183 6.21 -13.06 -4.85
N ALA A 184 4.93 -13.30 -5.14
CA ALA A 184 4.26 -12.67 -6.25
C ALA A 184 3.10 -11.79 -5.79
N ILE A 185 2.94 -10.66 -6.48
CA ILE A 185 1.86 -9.70 -6.27
C ILE A 185 1.07 -9.56 -7.56
N ALA A 186 -0.18 -10.00 -7.52
CA ALA A 186 -1.13 -9.88 -8.61
C ALA A 186 -2.05 -8.66 -8.40
N ALA A 187 -2.38 -8.04 -9.53
CA ALA A 187 -3.52 -7.15 -9.64
C ALA A 187 -4.29 -7.60 -10.88
N GLU A 188 -5.58 -7.83 -10.75
CA GLU A 188 -6.41 -8.30 -11.87
C GLU A 188 -6.26 -7.38 -13.11
N GLY A 189 -6.04 -7.99 -14.26
CA GLY A 189 -5.83 -7.27 -15.54
C GLY A 189 -4.46 -6.60 -15.70
N HIS A 190 -3.55 -6.72 -14.73
CA HIS A 190 -2.22 -6.10 -14.77
C HIS A 190 -1.10 -7.15 -14.77
N PRO A 191 0.13 -6.80 -15.19
CA PRO A 191 1.27 -7.71 -15.12
C PRO A 191 1.47 -8.28 -13.71
N LEU A 192 1.92 -9.53 -13.59
CA LEU A 192 2.33 -10.08 -12.30
C LEU A 192 3.67 -9.44 -11.89
N LEU A 193 3.82 -9.04 -10.62
CA LEU A 193 5.13 -8.74 -10.05
C LEU A 193 5.64 -9.98 -9.33
N VAL A 194 6.88 -10.39 -9.63
CA VAL A 194 7.58 -11.47 -8.94
C VAL A 194 8.81 -10.86 -8.30
N LEU A 195 8.77 -10.70 -6.99
CA LEU A 195 9.71 -9.87 -6.25
C LEU A 195 10.61 -10.76 -5.39
N PRO A 196 11.93 -10.51 -5.38
CA PRO A 196 12.83 -11.22 -4.47
C PRO A 196 12.57 -10.76 -3.03
N VAL A 197 12.79 -11.63 -2.05
CA VAL A 197 12.78 -11.25 -0.62
C VAL A 197 14.21 -10.93 -0.18
N ASN A 198 14.40 -9.74 0.38
CA ASN A 198 15.67 -9.34 0.99
C ASN A 198 15.45 -8.79 2.42
N GLU A 199 16.52 -8.31 3.05
CA GLU A 199 16.49 -7.75 4.41
C GLU A 199 15.55 -6.54 4.54
N ALA A 200 15.36 -5.73 3.50
CA ALA A 200 14.43 -4.60 3.53
C ALA A 200 12.98 -5.07 3.69
N VAL A 201 12.57 -6.06 2.89
CA VAL A 201 11.24 -6.67 2.98
C VAL A 201 11.05 -7.39 4.32
N ARG A 202 12.05 -8.17 4.75
CA ARG A 202 12.00 -8.88 6.04
C ARG A 202 11.79 -7.92 7.21
N ALA A 203 12.55 -6.82 7.25
CA ALA A 203 12.42 -5.83 8.30
C ALA A 203 11.00 -5.22 8.38
N VAL A 204 10.39 -4.92 7.23
CA VAL A 204 9.02 -4.37 7.17
C VAL A 204 7.98 -5.38 7.67
N ILE A 205 8.09 -6.64 7.23
CA ILE A 205 7.14 -7.67 7.66
C ILE A 205 7.31 -7.98 9.15
N ASP A 206 8.55 -8.15 9.62
CA ASP A 206 8.87 -8.41 11.02
C ASP A 206 8.34 -7.29 11.93
N GLU A 207 8.41 -6.02 11.52
CA GLU A 207 7.83 -4.90 12.28
C GLU A 207 6.30 -5.00 12.40
N CYS A 208 5.64 -5.57 11.40
CA CYS A 208 4.18 -5.62 11.32
C CYS A 208 3.54 -6.83 11.98
N VAL A 209 4.27 -7.95 12.04
CA VAL A 209 3.77 -9.20 12.63
C VAL A 209 4.27 -9.44 14.07
N ALA A 210 5.13 -8.56 14.59
CA ALA A 210 5.68 -8.63 15.95
C ALA A 210 4.67 -8.25 17.05
#